data_AF-A0A4C1WRV3-F1
#
_entry.id   AF-A0A4C1WRV3-F1
#
_cell.length_a   1.000
_cell.length_b   1.000
_cell.length_c   1.000
_cell.angle_alpha   90.00
_cell.angle_beta   90.00
_cell.angle_gamma   90.00
#
_symmetry.space_group_name_H-M   'P 1'
#
loop_
_entity.id
_entity.type
_entity.pdbx_description
1 polymer ?
#
loop_
_entity_poly.entity_id
_entity_poly.type
_entity_poly.pdbx_seq_one_letter_code
_entity_poly.pdbx_strand_id
1 'polypeptide(L)'
;MHLIYGECGGIARRAAALYRERFPRARLHPDYRVFIRLHNAYVEGRIPGQRGGEGRPRLDNDDDVLDEIGTIHQRREDRFQYQFKINLWSGIYDGKVIGPFELPENLNGANYLHFLQNDLPVLLEDLNLAQRVTMWYQNDGCPAHYDTRVRDHLNNIFPARWIGRLGPILWPPRSPDLNPLDFYYWGV
;
A
#
# COMPACT_ATOMS: atom_id res chain seq x y z
N MET A 1 -11.39 -6.58 7.22
CA MET A 1 -12.21 -7.22 8.29
C MET A 1 -13.06 -6.22 9.07
N HIS A 2 -12.52 -5.09 9.51
CA HIS A 2 -13.31 -4.07 10.24
C HIS A 2 -14.49 -3.50 9.42
N LEU A 3 -14.31 -3.29 8.12
CA LEU A 3 -15.40 -2.86 7.22
C LEU A 3 -16.51 -3.91 7.10
N ILE A 4 -16.16 -5.19 6.94
CA ILE A 4 -17.12 -6.31 6.93
C ILE A 4 -17.83 -6.45 8.29
N TYR A 5 -17.15 -6.12 9.39
CA TYR A 5 -17.75 -6.04 10.72
C TYR A 5 -18.78 -4.91 10.83
N GLY A 6 -18.46 -3.72 10.29
CA GLY A 6 -19.38 -2.57 10.20
C GLY A 6 -20.59 -2.83 9.30
N GLU A 7 -20.40 -3.43 8.12
CA GLU A 7 -21.47 -3.84 7.20
C GLU A 7 -22.41 -4.89 7.81
N CYS A 8 -21.89 -5.69 8.74
CA CYS A 8 -22.67 -6.63 9.52
C CYS A 8 -23.28 -5.99 10.79
N GLY A 9 -23.25 -4.67 10.95
CA GLY A 9 -23.81 -3.97 12.10
C GLY A 9 -23.12 -4.30 13.43
N GLY A 10 -21.82 -4.63 13.38
CA GLY A 10 -21.07 -5.07 14.56
C GLY A 10 -21.32 -6.54 14.96
N ILE A 11 -22.01 -7.32 14.13
CA ILE A 11 -22.26 -8.74 14.42
C ILE A 11 -21.10 -9.58 13.90
N ALA A 12 -20.19 -9.93 14.81
CA ALA A 12 -18.94 -10.66 14.52
C ALA A 12 -19.11 -11.97 13.73
N ARG A 13 -20.12 -12.76 14.08
CA ARG A 13 -20.35 -14.07 13.43
C ARG A 13 -20.84 -13.91 12.00
N ARG A 14 -21.67 -12.89 11.76
CA ARG A 14 -22.13 -12.55 10.42
C ARG A 14 -20.98 -11.98 9.58
N ALA A 15 -20.11 -11.19 10.20
CA ALA A 15 -18.89 -10.70 9.56
C ALA A 15 -17.94 -11.83 9.15
N ALA A 16 -17.75 -12.85 9.99
CA ALA A 16 -16.95 -14.02 9.66
C ALA A 16 -17.57 -14.88 8.55
N ALA A 17 -18.90 -15.03 8.53
CA ALA A 17 -19.61 -15.74 7.46
C ALA A 17 -19.51 -14.98 6.13
N LEU A 18 -19.80 -13.68 6.12
CA LEU A 18 -19.70 -12.81 4.96
C LEU A 18 -18.26 -12.75 4.41
N TYR A 19 -17.27 -12.78 5.30
CA TYR A 19 -15.87 -12.86 4.90
C TYR A 19 -15.54 -14.17 4.17
N ARG A 20 -16.07 -15.31 4.63
CA ARG A 20 -15.92 -16.60 3.93
C ARG A 20 -16.58 -16.58 2.55
N GLU A 21 -17.78 -16.00 2.44
CA GLU A 21 -18.52 -15.90 1.19
C GLU A 21 -17.81 -14.98 0.18
N ARG A 22 -17.30 -13.83 0.61
CA ARG A 22 -16.55 -12.90 -0.27
C ARG A 22 -15.17 -13.42 -0.67
N PHE A 23 -14.53 -14.20 0.20
CA PHE A 23 -13.16 -14.67 -0.02
C PHE A 23 -13.07 -16.20 0.09
N PRO A 24 -13.74 -16.96 -0.79
CA PRO A 24 -13.80 -18.42 -0.69
C PRO A 24 -12.45 -19.11 -0.93
N ARG A 25 -11.51 -18.41 -1.57
CA ARG A 25 -10.14 -18.91 -1.84
C ARG A 25 -9.10 -18.42 -0.83
N ALA A 26 -9.51 -17.78 0.27
CA ALA A 26 -8.57 -17.31 1.28
C ALA A 26 -7.83 -18.49 1.92
N ARG A 27 -6.50 -18.35 2.05
CA ARG A 27 -5.63 -19.38 2.65
C ARG A 27 -6.04 -19.73 4.08
N LEU A 28 -6.61 -18.76 4.81
CA LEU A 28 -7.14 -18.91 6.15
C LEU A 28 -8.42 -18.08 6.29
N HIS A 29 -9.43 -18.65 6.95
CA HIS A 29 -10.65 -17.93 7.27
C HIS A 29 -10.63 -17.48 8.74
N PRO A 30 -10.71 -16.17 9.01
CA PRO A 30 -10.64 -15.63 10.36
C PRO A 30 -11.88 -16.02 11.16
N ASP A 31 -11.65 -16.45 12.40
CA ASP A 31 -12.72 -16.67 13.38
C ASP A 31 -13.40 -15.34 13.76
N TYR A 32 -14.67 -15.38 14.18
CA TYR A 32 -15.43 -14.19 14.54
C TYR A 32 -14.76 -13.37 15.66
N ARG A 33 -13.98 -14.00 16.55
CA ARG A 33 -13.21 -13.31 17.60
C ARG A 33 -12.16 -12.35 17.04
N VAL A 34 -11.67 -12.61 15.83
CA VAL A 34 -10.71 -11.72 15.15
C VAL A 34 -11.37 -10.40 14.79
N PHE A 35 -12.63 -10.42 14.36
CA PHE A 35 -13.38 -9.21 14.02
C PHE A 35 -13.64 -8.34 15.25
N ILE A 36 -14.00 -8.95 16.39
CA ILE A 36 -14.18 -8.25 17.67
C ILE A 36 -12.87 -7.63 18.13
N ARG A 37 -11.79 -8.41 18.13
CA ARG A 37 -10.48 -7.96 18.60
C ARG A 37 -9.96 -6.78 17.76
N LEU A 38 -10.09 -6.89 16.44
CA LEU A 38 -9.71 -5.80 15.54
C LEU A 38 -10.58 -4.56 15.79
N HIS A 39 -11.89 -4.72 15.89
CA HIS A 39 -12.80 -3.59 16.16
C HIS A 39 -12.47 -2.85 17.45
N ASN A 40 -12.29 -3.58 18.56
CA ASN A 40 -11.97 -2.97 19.84
C ASN A 40 -10.60 -2.29 19.83
N ALA A 41 -9.60 -2.89 19.18
CA ALA A 41 -8.30 -2.26 19.03
C ALA A 41 -8.38 -0.93 18.27
N TYR A 42 -9.18 -0.86 17.18
CA TYR A 42 -9.39 0.40 16.46
C TYR A 42 -10.15 1.45 17.27
N VAL A 43 -11.18 1.06 18.03
CA VAL A 43 -11.93 1.98 18.92
C VAL A 43 -11.02 2.54 20.02
N GLU A 44 -10.07 1.74 20.51
CA GLU A 44 -9.09 2.14 21.51
C GLU A 44 -7.85 2.85 20.93
N GLY A 45 -7.82 3.09 19.61
CA GLY A 45 -6.66 3.71 18.93
C GLY A 45 -5.39 2.85 18.94
N ARG A 46 -5.52 1.54 19.21
CA ARG A 46 -4.42 0.57 19.24
C ARG A 46 -4.26 -0.08 17.87
N ILE A 47 -3.02 -0.12 17.37
CA ILE A 47 -2.69 -0.81 16.12
C ILE A 47 -2.50 -2.31 16.41
N PRO A 48 -3.36 -3.20 15.89
CA PRO A 48 -3.19 -4.64 16.09
C PRO A 48 -1.93 -5.13 15.38
N GLY A 49 -0.92 -5.60 16.13
CA GLY A 49 0.31 -6.16 15.56
C GLY A 49 1.60 -5.50 16.03
N GLN A 50 1.56 -4.38 16.74
CA GLN A 50 2.75 -3.86 17.44
C GLN A 50 3.02 -4.69 18.70
N ARG A 51 3.86 -5.72 18.59
CA ARG A 51 4.67 -6.13 19.75
C ARG A 51 5.70 -5.01 19.96
N GLY A 52 5.59 -4.31 21.09
CA GLY A 52 6.66 -3.45 21.57
C GLY A 52 7.93 -4.28 21.72
N GLY A 53 8.94 -3.95 20.93
CA GLY A 53 10.30 -4.46 21.07
C GLY A 53 11.15 -3.32 21.59
N GLU A 54 11.49 -3.41 22.86
CA GLU A 54 12.49 -2.59 23.54
C GLU A 54 13.80 -2.58 22.74
N GLY A 55 14.50 -1.44 22.77
CA GLY A 55 15.75 -1.24 22.06
C GLY A 55 16.78 -2.31 22.39
N ARG A 56 17.55 -2.73 21.38
CA ARG A 56 18.69 -3.64 21.57
C ARG A 56 19.80 -2.86 22.29
N PRO A 57 20.29 -3.30 23.47
CA PRO A 57 21.43 -2.66 24.10
C PRO A 57 22.69 -2.90 23.27
N ARG A 58 23.58 -1.90 23.23
CA ARG A 58 24.96 -2.06 22.76
C ARG A 58 25.69 -2.95 23.76
N LEU A 59 26.32 -4.01 23.27
CA LEU A 59 27.39 -4.69 23.98
C LEU A 59 28.69 -4.29 23.28
N ASP A 60 29.52 -3.57 24.02
CA ASP A 60 30.90 -3.29 23.68
C ASP A 60 31.74 -4.54 23.96
N ASN A 61 32.67 -4.83 23.03
CA ASN A 61 33.84 -5.72 23.13
C ASN A 61 33.59 -7.21 23.41
N ASP A 62 34.09 -8.04 22.50
CA ASP A 62 35.01 -9.14 22.82
C ASP A 62 35.64 -9.62 21.49
N ASP A 63 36.76 -8.98 21.15
CA ASP A 63 37.81 -9.64 20.37
C ASP A 63 38.38 -10.74 21.26
N ASP A 64 38.10 -12.01 20.95
CA ASP A 64 39.04 -13.14 21.04
C ASP A 64 38.30 -14.47 20.85
N VAL A 65 39.03 -15.45 20.30
CA VAL A 65 38.65 -16.85 20.05
C VAL A 65 38.00 -17.13 18.68
N LEU A 66 38.77 -16.87 17.63
CA LEU A 66 38.76 -17.68 16.40
C LEU A 66 40.03 -18.53 16.39
N ASP A 67 39.93 -19.80 16.77
CA ASP A 67 40.62 -20.88 16.08
C ASP A 67 40.15 -22.26 16.58
N GLU A 68 40.15 -23.22 15.64
CA GLU A 68 39.88 -24.65 15.83
C GLU A 68 38.48 -25.07 16.26
N ILE A 69 37.57 -25.26 15.28
CA ILE A 69 37.08 -26.61 14.93
C ILE A 69 36.86 -26.65 13.42
N GLY A 70 37.72 -27.40 12.73
CA GLY A 70 37.64 -27.65 11.31
C GLY A 70 36.44 -28.49 10.90
N THR A 71 35.91 -28.12 9.73
CA THR A 71 35.41 -29.03 8.70
C THR A 71 34.22 -29.91 9.06
N ILE A 72 33.04 -29.49 8.61
CA ILE A 72 32.11 -30.24 7.74
C ILE A 72 30.90 -29.32 7.63
N HIS A 73 30.70 -28.69 6.46
CA HIS A 73 29.44 -28.26 5.83
C HIS A 73 29.84 -27.24 4.75
N GLN A 74 30.12 -27.74 3.54
CA GLN A 74 30.23 -26.91 2.35
C GLN A 74 28.85 -26.30 2.08
N ARG A 75 28.55 -25.17 2.71
CA ARG A 75 27.44 -24.31 2.31
C ARG A 75 27.98 -23.46 1.17
N ARG A 76 27.64 -23.82 -0.08
CA ARG A 76 27.78 -22.88 -1.20
C ARG A 76 26.88 -21.68 -0.89
N GLU A 77 27.46 -20.60 -0.43
CA GLU A 77 26.82 -19.29 -0.44
C GLU A 77 26.89 -18.74 -1.85
N ASP A 78 25.98 -19.21 -2.72
CA ASP A 78 25.64 -18.49 -3.94
C ASP A 78 24.12 -18.44 -4.03
N ARG A 79 23.53 -17.56 -3.21
CA ARG A 79 22.18 -17.05 -3.44
C ARG A 79 22.28 -15.55 -3.66
N PHE A 80 22.81 -15.17 -4.82
CA PHE A 80 22.54 -13.85 -5.36
C PHE A 80 21.03 -13.78 -5.63
N GLN A 81 20.27 -13.14 -4.73
CA GLN A 81 18.94 -12.67 -5.08
C GLN A 81 19.13 -11.57 -6.13
N TYR A 82 18.80 -11.84 -7.39
CA TYR A 82 18.54 -10.76 -8.34
C TYR A 82 17.26 -10.05 -7.88
N GLN A 83 17.43 -8.91 -7.20
CA GLN A 83 16.33 -8.01 -6.90
C GLN A 83 16.03 -7.20 -8.16
N PHE A 84 14.96 -7.54 -8.87
CA PHE A 84 14.40 -6.63 -9.88
C PHE A 84 13.34 -5.76 -9.20
N LYS A 85 13.25 -4.49 -9.63
CA LYS A 85 12.25 -3.53 -9.15
C LYS A 85 11.50 -3.02 -10.38
N ILE A 86 10.18 -3.06 -10.32
CA ILE A 86 9.30 -2.47 -11.33
C ILE A 86 8.48 -1.38 -10.65
N ASN A 87 8.31 -0.24 -11.30
CA ASN A 87 7.39 0.80 -10.84
C ASN A 87 6.06 0.56 -11.55
N LEU A 88 4.98 0.46 -10.79
CA LEU A 88 3.67 0.11 -11.34
C LEU A 88 2.63 1.11 -10.85
N TRP A 89 1.87 1.66 -11.78
CA TRP A 89 0.71 2.49 -11.48
C TRP A 89 -0.57 1.66 -11.62
N SER A 90 -1.52 1.87 -10.71
CA SER A 90 -2.89 1.38 -10.86
C SER A 90 -3.84 2.33 -10.14
N GLY A 91 -5.04 2.49 -10.69
CA GLY A 91 -6.12 3.27 -10.10
C GLY A 91 -7.31 2.38 -9.76
N ILE A 92 -8.14 2.79 -8.82
CA ILE A 92 -9.44 2.17 -8.57
C ILE A 92 -10.50 3.25 -8.66
N TYR A 93 -11.52 3.03 -9.48
CA TYR A 93 -12.65 3.94 -9.63
C TYR A 93 -13.96 3.14 -9.71
N ASP A 94 -14.93 3.47 -8.86
CA ASP A 94 -16.25 2.81 -8.82
C ASP A 94 -16.19 1.27 -8.77
N GLY A 95 -15.26 0.73 -7.96
CA GLY A 95 -15.04 -0.71 -7.81
C GLY A 95 -14.33 -1.39 -8.99
N LYS A 96 -13.93 -0.64 -10.01
CA LYS A 96 -13.12 -1.14 -11.14
C LYS A 96 -11.67 -0.73 -10.98
N VAL A 97 -10.77 -1.65 -11.33
CA VAL A 97 -9.34 -1.38 -11.41
C VAL A 97 -9.02 -0.80 -12.79
N ILE A 98 -8.20 0.24 -12.81
CA ILE A 98 -7.64 0.91 -13.99
C ILE A 98 -6.13 0.67 -13.99
N GLY A 99 -5.56 0.33 -15.15
CA GLY A 99 -4.21 -0.20 -15.26
C GLY A 99 -4.18 -1.74 -15.12
N PRO A 100 -3.05 -2.35 -14.72
CA PRO A 100 -1.78 -1.74 -14.30
C PRO A 100 -1.00 -1.10 -15.46
N PHE A 101 -0.23 -0.06 -15.18
CA PHE A 101 0.65 0.61 -16.14
C PHE A 101 2.08 0.65 -15.62
N GLU A 102 3.00 0.03 -16.36
CA GLU A 102 4.42 0.01 -15.98
C GLU A 102 5.03 1.40 -16.16
N LEU A 103 5.47 1.98 -15.05
CA LEU A 103 6.18 3.24 -15.04
C LEU A 103 7.67 3.00 -15.29
N PRO A 104 8.39 4.00 -15.83
CA PRO A 104 9.83 3.92 -16.02
C PRO A 104 10.56 3.55 -14.72
N GLU A 105 11.59 2.70 -14.82
CA GLU A 105 12.42 2.26 -13.69
C GLU A 105 12.97 3.44 -12.87
N ASN A 106 13.41 4.49 -13.56
CA ASN A 106 13.82 5.75 -12.96
C ASN A 106 12.64 6.72 -12.88
N LEU A 107 11.76 6.50 -11.90
CA LEU A 107 10.61 7.37 -11.67
C LEU A 107 11.06 8.70 -11.05
N ASN A 108 10.97 9.77 -11.82
CA ASN A 108 11.20 11.15 -11.40
C ASN A 108 10.00 12.02 -11.78
N GLY A 109 9.99 13.28 -11.34
CA GLY A 109 8.89 14.20 -11.61
C GLY A 109 8.59 14.44 -13.09
N ALA A 110 9.61 14.46 -13.96
CA ALA A 110 9.42 14.66 -15.39
C ALA A 110 8.78 13.43 -16.07
N ASN A 111 9.26 12.23 -15.74
CA ASN A 111 8.70 10.97 -16.25
C ASN A 111 7.28 10.76 -15.73
N TYR A 112 7.03 11.11 -14.47
CA TYR A 112 5.68 11.02 -13.90
C TYR A 112 4.73 12.04 -14.54
N LEU A 113 5.18 13.26 -14.79
CA LEU A 113 4.38 14.26 -15.50
C LEU A 113 4.03 13.79 -16.93
N HIS A 114 4.99 13.21 -17.64
CA HIS A 114 4.75 12.63 -18.96
C HIS A 114 3.65 11.57 -18.90
N PHE A 115 3.71 10.67 -17.92
CA PHE A 115 2.67 9.68 -17.67
C PHE A 115 1.30 10.33 -17.45
N LEU A 116 1.21 11.34 -16.59
CA LEU A 116 -0.06 12.04 -16.30
C LEU A 116 -0.65 12.73 -17.55
N GLN A 117 0.21 13.25 -18.43
CA GLN A 117 -0.23 14.02 -19.60
C GLN A 117 -0.60 13.15 -20.80
N ASN A 118 0.13 12.05 -21.02
CA ASN A 118 0.04 11.29 -22.27
C ASN A 118 -0.59 9.91 -22.08
N ASP A 119 -0.30 9.24 -20.97
CA ASP A 119 -0.69 7.84 -20.77
C ASP A 119 -1.95 7.71 -19.91
N LEU A 120 -2.04 8.48 -18.81
CA LEU A 120 -3.20 8.46 -17.92
C LEU A 120 -4.52 8.79 -18.64
N PRO A 121 -4.62 9.78 -19.54
CA PRO A 121 -5.88 10.05 -20.24
C PRO A 121 -6.40 8.88 -21.07
N VAL A 122 -5.47 8.10 -21.65
CA VAL A 122 -5.76 6.87 -22.41
C VAL A 122 -6.29 5.79 -21.48
N LEU A 123 -5.66 5.59 -20.31
CA LEU A 123 -6.14 4.64 -19.30
C LEU A 123 -7.54 4.99 -18.75
N LEU A 124 -7.92 6.26 -18.83
CA LEU A 124 -9.22 6.74 -18.38
C LEU A 124 -10.26 6.79 -19.51
N GLU A 125 -9.97 6.28 -20.72
CA GLU A 125 -10.85 6.38 -21.89
C GLU A 125 -12.27 5.87 -21.64
N ASP A 126 -12.38 4.76 -20.90
CA ASP A 126 -13.64 4.12 -20.55
C ASP A 126 -14.49 4.92 -19.55
N LEU A 127 -13.92 5.93 -18.89
CA LEU A 127 -14.68 6.83 -18.02
C LEU A 127 -15.33 7.93 -18.85
N ASN A 128 -16.63 8.11 -18.67
CA ASN A 128 -17.36 9.20 -19.30
C ASN A 128 -16.95 10.57 -18.71
N LEU A 129 -17.31 11.66 -19.39
CA LEU A 129 -16.91 13.01 -19.00
C LEU A 129 -17.37 13.38 -17.58
N ALA A 130 -18.58 12.99 -17.17
CA ALA A 130 -19.11 13.28 -15.85
C ALA A 130 -18.29 12.58 -14.74
N GLN A 131 -17.83 11.36 -15.00
CA GLN A 131 -16.96 10.61 -14.10
C GLN A 131 -15.60 11.30 -13.97
N ARG A 132 -14.97 11.70 -15.08
CA ARG A 132 -13.65 12.37 -15.04
C ARG A 132 -13.71 13.73 -14.34
N VAL A 133 -14.77 14.50 -14.55
CA VAL A 133 -14.96 15.83 -13.95
C VAL A 133 -15.26 15.76 -12.44
N THR A 134 -15.69 14.61 -11.93
CA THR A 134 -15.96 14.42 -10.48
C THR A 134 -14.94 13.52 -9.78
N MET A 135 -14.08 12.84 -10.53
CA MET A 135 -13.07 11.91 -10.01
C MET A 135 -12.08 12.58 -9.05
N TRP A 136 -11.66 11.84 -8.03
CA TRP A 136 -10.58 12.23 -7.15
C TRP A 136 -9.31 11.49 -7.52
N TYR A 137 -8.18 12.19 -7.51
CA TYR A 137 -6.87 11.59 -7.80
C TYR A 137 -6.05 11.47 -6.51
N GLN A 138 -5.45 10.33 -6.22
CA GLN A 138 -4.67 10.12 -5.00
C GLN A 138 -3.26 9.66 -5.36
N ASN A 139 -2.27 10.39 -4.84
CA ASN A 139 -0.86 10.01 -4.88
C ASN A 139 -0.42 9.46 -3.52
N ASP A 140 0.52 8.52 -3.56
CA ASP A 140 1.25 8.07 -2.38
C ASP A 140 2.38 9.06 -2.01
N GLY A 141 3.25 8.63 -1.09
CA GLY A 141 4.39 9.41 -0.62
C GLY A 141 5.62 9.44 -1.54
N CYS A 142 5.56 8.92 -2.78
CA CYS A 142 6.71 8.83 -3.67
C CYS A 142 7.34 10.21 -4.00
N PRO A 143 8.68 10.36 -3.98
CA PRO A 143 9.35 11.62 -4.29
C PRO A 143 8.98 12.24 -5.64
N ALA A 144 8.73 11.44 -6.67
CA ALA A 144 8.37 11.91 -8.00
C ALA A 144 7.05 12.71 -8.00
N HIS A 145 6.14 12.43 -7.07
CA HIS A 145 4.85 13.09 -6.97
C HIS A 145 4.94 14.52 -6.41
N TYR A 146 6.09 14.91 -5.84
CA TYR A 146 6.29 16.24 -5.24
C TYR A 146 6.76 17.31 -6.21
N ASP A 147 7.17 16.94 -7.44
CA ASP A 147 7.64 17.90 -8.44
C ASP A 147 6.59 18.98 -8.65
N THR A 148 7.02 20.25 -8.66
CA THR A 148 6.11 21.39 -8.80
C THR A 148 5.28 21.29 -10.07
N ARG A 149 5.85 20.84 -11.19
CA ARG A 149 5.13 20.71 -12.46
C ARG A 149 4.07 19.62 -12.41
N VAL A 150 4.32 18.55 -11.66
CA VAL A 150 3.32 17.50 -11.39
C VAL A 150 2.15 18.09 -10.61
N ARG A 151 2.43 18.83 -9.54
CA ARG A 151 1.39 19.45 -8.71
C ARG A 151 0.58 20.50 -9.48
N ASP A 152 1.23 21.32 -10.30
CA ASP A 152 0.57 22.31 -11.14
C ASP A 152 -0.36 21.64 -12.16
N HIS A 153 0.10 20.54 -12.78
CA HIS A 153 -0.74 19.75 -13.67
C HIS A 153 -1.96 19.16 -12.95
N LEU A 154 -1.77 18.58 -11.76
CA LEU A 154 -2.88 18.03 -10.96
C LEU A 154 -3.86 19.11 -10.50
N ASN A 155 -3.39 20.32 -10.18
CA ASN A 155 -4.27 21.45 -9.87
C ASN A 155 -5.14 21.86 -11.07
N ASN A 156 -4.60 21.75 -12.29
CA ASN A 156 -5.34 22.09 -13.51
C ASN A 156 -6.38 21.02 -13.89
N ILE A 157 -6.01 19.74 -13.79
CA ILE A 157 -6.88 18.62 -14.22
C ILE A 157 -7.86 18.19 -13.12
N PHE A 158 -7.44 18.24 -11.86
CA PHE A 158 -8.21 17.83 -10.68
C PHE A 158 -8.30 18.97 -9.66
N PRO A 159 -8.88 20.13 -10.02
CA PRO A 159 -8.91 21.30 -9.14
C PRO A 159 -9.57 20.95 -7.81
N ALA A 160 -8.82 21.16 -6.71
CA ALA A 160 -9.21 20.82 -5.33
C ALA A 160 -9.64 19.35 -5.08
N ARG A 161 -9.41 18.45 -6.03
CA ARG A 161 -9.86 17.04 -6.01
C ARG A 161 -8.71 16.06 -6.15
N TRP A 162 -7.55 16.41 -5.62
CA TRP A 162 -6.45 15.46 -5.53
C TRP A 162 -5.81 15.48 -4.14
N ILE A 163 -5.31 14.31 -3.75
CA ILE A 163 -4.74 14.03 -2.44
C ILE A 163 -3.28 13.64 -2.64
N GLY A 164 -2.39 14.22 -1.85
CA GLY A 164 -0.97 13.95 -1.91
C GLY A 164 -0.22 14.93 -1.01
N ARG A 165 1.07 14.71 -0.76
CA ARG A 165 1.81 15.65 0.08
C ARG A 165 2.03 16.98 -0.65
N LEU A 166 1.75 18.08 0.07
CA LEU A 166 1.64 19.45 -0.46
C LEU A 166 0.50 19.65 -1.48
N GLY A 167 -0.49 18.76 -1.50
CA GLY A 167 -1.73 18.94 -2.25
C GLY A 167 -2.82 19.67 -1.44
N PRO A 168 -3.99 19.93 -2.07
CA PRO A 168 -5.14 20.55 -1.42
C PRO A 168 -5.60 19.81 -0.16
N ILE A 169 -5.46 18.48 -0.16
CA ILE A 169 -5.65 17.63 1.02
C ILE A 169 -4.35 16.89 1.30
N LEU A 170 -3.83 17.07 2.51
CA LEU A 170 -2.59 16.43 2.95
C LEU A 170 -2.82 14.94 3.22
N TRP A 171 -2.00 14.10 2.59
CA TRP A 171 -1.91 12.69 2.95
C TRP A 171 -1.12 12.51 4.26
N PRO A 172 -1.65 11.76 5.25
CA PRO A 172 -0.92 11.50 6.49
C PRO A 172 0.33 10.63 6.23
N PRO A 173 1.46 10.92 6.90
CA PRO A 173 2.68 10.11 6.76
C PRO A 173 2.45 8.65 7.20
N ARG A 174 3.03 7.68 6.46
CA ARG A 174 3.05 6.24 6.82
C ARG A 174 1.66 5.61 7.04
N SER A 175 0.69 5.98 6.21
CA SER A 175 -0.67 5.42 6.25
C SER A 175 -0.99 4.55 5.02
N PRO A 176 -0.30 3.40 4.82
CA PRO A 176 -0.61 2.49 3.70
C PRO A 176 -2.00 1.85 3.83
N ASP A 177 -2.57 1.82 5.04
CA ASP A 177 -3.91 1.33 5.33
C ASP A 177 -5.04 2.25 4.83
N LEU A 178 -4.73 3.52 4.54
CA LEU A 178 -5.68 4.45 3.93
C LEU A 178 -5.67 4.41 2.40
N ASN A 179 -4.68 3.76 1.78
CA ASN A 179 -4.67 3.54 0.34
C ASN A 179 -5.39 2.23 0.02
N PRO A 180 -6.57 2.26 -0.61
CA PRO A 180 -7.26 1.04 -1.01
C PRO A 180 -6.40 0.15 -1.91
N LEU A 181 -5.48 0.72 -2.70
CA LEU A 181 -4.55 -0.06 -3.53
C LEU A 181 -3.53 -0.81 -2.68
N ASP A 182 -2.89 -0.17 -1.70
CA ASP A 182 -1.88 -0.84 -0.86
C ASP A 182 -2.52 -1.92 0.03
N PHE A 183 -3.76 -1.71 0.48
CA PHE A 183 -4.48 -2.68 1.31
C PHE A 183 -5.15 -3.81 0.53
N TYR A 184 -5.80 -3.54 -0.61
CA TYR A 184 -6.58 -4.53 -1.37
C TYR A 184 -5.91 -5.09 -2.62
N TYR A 185 -5.09 -4.29 -3.31
CA TYR A 185 -4.56 -4.63 -4.63
C TYR A 185 -3.11 -5.12 -4.57
N TRP A 186 -2.25 -4.47 -3.78
CA TRP A 186 -0.83 -4.82 -3.62
C TRP A 186 -0.54 -5.71 -2.40
N GLY A 187 -1.44 -5.79 -1.43
CA GLY A 187 -1.24 -6.45 -0.13
C GLY A 187 -1.34 -7.99 -0.13
N VAL A 188 -0.93 -8.65 -1.21
CA VAL A 188 -0.95 -10.13 -1.33
C VAL A 188 0.38 -10.74 -0.91
#